data_AF-A0A0E3K243-F1
#
_entry.id   AF-A0A0E3K243-F1
#
_cell.length_a   1.000
_cell.length_b   1.000
_cell.length_c   1.000
_cell.angle_alpha   90.00
_cell.angle_beta   90.00
_cell.angle_gamma   90.00
#
_symmetry.space_group_name_H-M   'P 1'
#
loop_
_entity.id
_entity.type
_entity.pdbx_description
1 polymer ?
#
loop_
_entity_poly.entity_id
_entity_poly.type
_entity_poly.pdbx_seq_one_letter_code
_entity_poly.pdbx_strand_id
1 'polypeptide(L)'
;MSVRAPAGEMGKTAYNVVIGRGVAAIKGNEFIFQSLVKMNEEGYWKKLSCGSTFESLNSDNIKNAKIMIPNLDEQAQIGAFFKNLDNLITLHQRKAIFDKSKGGINDVTKSKRN
;
A
#
# COMPACT_ATOMS: atom_id res chain seq x y z
N MET A 1 -3.17 24.55 0.22
CA MET A 1 -3.21 23.11 0.56
C MET A 1 -2.28 22.39 -0.39
N SER A 2 -1.20 21.79 0.11
CA SER A 2 -0.17 21.17 -0.72
C SER A 2 -0.59 19.76 -1.14
N VAL A 3 -0.75 19.56 -2.45
CA VAL A 3 -0.89 18.26 -3.10
C VAL A 3 0.48 17.59 -3.20
N ARG A 4 0.99 17.06 -2.07
CA ARG A 4 2.24 16.29 -2.07
C ARG A 4 2.06 15.00 -1.27
N ALA A 5 2.32 13.87 -1.93
CA ALA A 5 2.43 12.58 -1.28
C ALA A 5 3.75 12.51 -0.48
N PRO A 6 3.77 11.87 0.69
CA PRO A 6 5.00 11.57 1.41
C PRO A 6 5.97 10.75 0.53
N ALA A 7 7.26 11.03 0.64
CA ALA A 7 8.27 10.25 -0.08
C ALA A 7 8.30 8.81 0.46
N GLY A 8 8.19 7.83 -0.44
CA GLY A 8 8.23 6.41 -0.09
C GLY A 8 6.87 5.73 0.05
N GLU A 9 5.74 6.43 -0.14
CA GLU A 9 4.45 5.77 -0.26
C GLU A 9 4.38 4.88 -1.50
N MET A 10 3.79 3.69 -1.34
CA MET A 10 3.74 2.67 -2.37
C MET A 10 2.32 2.20 -2.63
N GLY A 11 2.01 2.00 -3.90
CA GLY A 11 0.73 1.47 -4.34
C GLY A 11 0.90 0.47 -5.48
N LYS A 12 -0.03 -0.46 -5.58
CA LYS A 12 -0.15 -1.40 -6.70
C LYS A 12 -1.41 -1.11 -7.50
N THR A 13 -1.31 -1.21 -8.82
CA THR A 13 -2.44 -1.04 -9.75
C THR A 13 -2.49 -2.23 -10.70
N ALA A 14 -3.69 -2.73 -10.99
CA ALA A 14 -3.91 -3.87 -11.87
C ALA A 14 -4.18 -3.46 -13.34
N TYR A 15 -4.21 -2.15 -13.61
CA TYR A 15 -4.58 -1.57 -14.90
C TYR A 15 -3.55 -0.51 -15.31
N ASN A 16 -3.51 -0.19 -16.59
CA ASN A 16 -2.60 0.81 -17.13
C ASN A 16 -2.95 2.18 -16.53
N VAL A 17 -1.95 2.83 -15.94
CA VAL A 17 -2.07 4.16 -15.34
C VAL A 17 -1.03 5.10 -15.92
N VAL A 18 -1.43 6.36 -16.08
CA VAL A 18 -0.51 7.43 -16.42
C VAL A 18 0.11 7.97 -15.13
N ILE A 19 1.43 8.06 -15.09
CA ILE A 19 2.19 8.46 -13.91
C ILE A 19 2.82 9.84 -14.16
N GLY A 20 2.68 10.74 -13.19
CA GLY A 20 3.23 12.11 -13.26
C GLY A 20 4.71 12.20 -12.85
N ARG A 21 5.28 13.41 -12.93
CA ARG A 21 6.72 13.71 -12.72
C ARG A 21 7.28 13.46 -11.31
N GLY A 22 6.47 12.96 -10.36
CA GLY A 22 6.86 12.77 -8.96
C GLY A 22 6.66 11.34 -8.45
N VAL A 23 6.35 10.40 -9.35
CA VAL A 23 6.06 9.00 -8.98
C VAL A 23 6.90 8.09 -9.86
N ALA A 24 7.55 7.10 -9.23
CA ALA A 24 8.28 6.05 -9.92
C ALA A 24 7.38 4.82 -10.08
N ALA A 25 7.49 4.14 -11.23
CA ALA A 25 6.86 2.84 -11.45
C ALA A 25 7.91 1.74 -11.55
N ILE A 26 7.60 0.61 -10.93
CA ILE A 26 8.37 -0.62 -11.01
C ILE A 26 7.40 -1.73 -11.39
N LYS A 27 7.73 -2.47 -12.46
CA LYS A 27 7.02 -3.69 -12.81
C LYS A 27 7.58 -4.82 -11.94
N GLY A 28 6.73 -5.47 -11.14
CA GLY A 28 7.15 -6.50 -10.20
C GLY A 28 6.01 -7.44 -9.80
N ASN A 29 6.33 -8.40 -8.94
CA ASN A 29 5.37 -9.32 -8.34
C ASN A 29 4.95 -8.84 -6.94
N GLU A 30 4.02 -9.57 -6.33
CA GLU A 30 3.56 -9.27 -4.97
C GLU A 30 4.72 -9.30 -3.96
N PHE A 31 5.68 -10.20 -4.12
CA PHE A 31 6.84 -10.28 -3.24
C PHE A 31 7.69 -9.00 -3.25
N ILE A 32 7.94 -8.43 -4.44
CA ILE A 32 8.65 -7.16 -4.60
C ILE A 32 7.86 -6.05 -3.92
N PHE A 33 6.54 -5.98 -4.12
CA PHE A 33 5.70 -4.97 -3.47
C PHE A 33 5.80 -5.06 -1.93
N GLN A 34 5.63 -6.25 -1.36
CA GLN A 34 5.72 -6.47 0.09
C GLN A 34 7.12 -6.15 0.63
N SER A 35 8.18 -6.51 -0.12
CA SER A 35 9.56 -6.21 0.27
C SER A 35 9.82 -4.70 0.30
N LEU A 36 9.33 -3.97 -0.69
CA LEU A 36 9.49 -2.52 -0.78
C LEU A 36 8.69 -1.79 0.32
N VAL A 37 7.48 -2.27 0.64
CA VAL A 37 6.67 -1.77 1.76
C VAL A 37 7.38 -2.00 3.09
N LYS A 38 7.93 -3.20 3.32
CA LYS A 38 8.73 -3.50 4.52
C LYS A 38 9.93 -2.56 4.65
N MET A 39 10.65 -2.30 3.57
CA MET A 39 11.75 -1.32 3.56
C MET A 39 11.26 0.09 3.92
N ASN A 40 10.04 0.47 3.53
CA ASN A 40 9.45 1.74 3.92
C ASN A 40 9.15 1.83 5.41
N GLU A 41 8.60 0.77 6.00
CA GLU A 41 8.35 0.69 7.45
C GLU A 41 9.65 0.76 8.26
N GLU A 42 10.72 0.14 7.77
CA GLU A 42 12.07 0.24 8.36
C GLU A 42 12.72 1.63 8.17
N GLY A 43 12.05 2.54 7.46
CA GLY A 43 12.51 3.90 7.19
C GLY A 43 13.69 3.95 6.20
N TYR A 44 13.91 2.89 5.41
CA TYR A 44 14.99 2.82 4.43
C TYR A 44 14.89 3.96 3.40
N TRP A 45 13.69 4.19 2.87
CA TRP A 45 13.44 5.27 1.91
C TRP A 45 13.57 6.66 2.53
N LYS A 46 13.22 6.84 3.80
CA LYS A 46 13.42 8.11 4.50
C LYS A 46 14.91 8.43 4.72
N LYS A 47 15.75 7.41 4.91
CA LYS A 47 17.21 7.58 5.01
C LYS A 47 17.86 7.93 3.67
N LEU A 48 17.30 7.44 2.57
CA LEU A 48 17.76 7.72 1.21
C LEU A 48 17.15 8.98 0.60
N SER A 49 16.06 9.47 1.19
CA SER A 49 15.44 10.75 0.84
C SER A 49 16.46 11.86 1.02
N CYS A 50 16.67 12.62 -0.06
CA CYS A 50 17.56 13.77 -0.05
C CYS A 50 16.73 15.05 -0.18
N GLY A 51 16.87 15.94 0.80
CA GLY A 51 16.28 17.29 0.81
C GLY A 51 15.61 17.65 2.14
N SER A 52 16.01 18.78 2.73
CA SER A 52 15.46 19.30 4.00
C SER A 52 14.07 19.93 3.87
N THR A 53 13.70 20.37 2.67
CA THR A 53 12.40 21.01 2.36
C THR A 53 11.56 20.21 1.36
N PHE A 54 12.22 19.44 0.47
CA PHE A 54 11.58 18.55 -0.48
C PHE A 54 12.28 17.19 -0.45
N GLU A 55 11.65 16.22 0.20
CA GLU A 55 12.11 14.84 0.18
C GLU A 55 11.96 14.27 -1.23
N SER A 56 13.07 13.89 -1.85
CA SER A 56 13.09 13.28 -3.17
C SER A 56 13.97 12.03 -3.17
N LEU A 57 13.51 10.99 -3.86
CA LEU A 57 14.25 9.75 -4.08
C LEU A 57 14.77 9.74 -5.51
N ASN A 58 16.07 9.55 -5.67
CA ASN A 58 16.64 9.41 -7.00
C ASN A 58 16.39 8.00 -7.55
N SER A 59 16.14 7.91 -8.86
CA SER A 59 15.95 6.63 -9.55
C SER A 59 17.12 5.67 -9.36
N ASP A 60 18.35 6.21 -9.27
CA ASP A 60 19.54 5.41 -9.04
C ASP A 60 19.59 4.81 -7.63
N ASN A 61 19.05 5.49 -6.61
CA ASN A 61 18.98 4.94 -5.27
C ASN A 61 17.96 3.79 -5.19
N ILE A 62 16.86 3.91 -5.93
CA ILE A 62 15.84 2.85 -6.03
C ILE A 62 16.41 1.63 -6.76
N LYS A 63 17.14 1.83 -7.86
CA LYS A 63 17.78 0.73 -8.62
C LYS A 63 18.89 0.02 -7.84
N ASN A 64 19.63 0.76 -7.00
CA ASN A 64 20.71 0.21 -6.19
C ASN A 64 20.24 -0.33 -4.83
N ALA A 65 18.95 -0.29 -4.54
CA ALA A 65 18.40 -0.88 -3.32
C ALA A 65 18.67 -2.39 -3.30
N LYS A 66 19.42 -2.86 -2.29
CA LYS A 66 19.72 -4.28 -2.12
C LYS A 66 18.50 -4.99 -1.55
N ILE A 67 17.70 -5.60 -2.41
CA ILE A 67 16.59 -6.47 -2.04
C ILE A 67 17.10 -7.92 -2.12
N MET A 68 17.00 -8.67 -1.02
CA MET A 68 17.18 -10.12 -1.06
C MET A 68 15.93 -10.75 -1.66
N ILE A 69 16.08 -11.33 -2.84
CA ILE A 69 15.00 -11.96 -3.57
C ILE A 69 15.23 -13.50 -3.49
N PRO A 70 14.31 -14.26 -2.85
CA PRO A 70 14.39 -15.71 -2.77
C PRO A 70 14.09 -16.37 -4.12
N ASN A 71 14.08 -17.71 -4.20
CA ASN A 71 13.78 -18.43 -5.44
C ASN A 71 12.37 -18.09 -5.98
N LEU A 72 12.17 -18.18 -7.30
CA LEU A 72 10.88 -17.84 -7.94
C LEU A 72 9.70 -18.65 -7.38
N ASP A 73 9.93 -19.93 -7.06
CA ASP A 73 8.90 -20.81 -6.49
C ASP A 73 8.47 -20.36 -5.08
N GLU A 74 9.44 -19.95 -4.26
CA GLU A 74 9.17 -19.42 -2.92
C GLU A 74 8.42 -18.08 -3.01
N GLN A 75 8.81 -17.21 -3.93
CA GLN A 75 8.09 -15.95 -4.17
C GLN A 75 6.64 -16.20 -4.58
N ALA A 76 6.38 -17.23 -5.40
CA ALA A 76 5.03 -17.60 -5.82
C ALA A 76 4.20 -18.13 -4.64
N GLN A 77 4.76 -19.01 -3.81
CA GLN A 77 4.08 -19.51 -2.60
C GLN A 77 3.78 -18.40 -1.60
N ILE A 78 4.78 -17.57 -1.30
CA ILE A 78 4.64 -16.44 -0.36
C ILE A 78 3.60 -15.43 -0.89
N GLY A 79 3.67 -15.11 -2.18
CA GLY A 79 2.69 -14.22 -2.82
C GLY A 79 1.27 -14.78 -2.76
N ALA A 80 1.09 -16.08 -3.00
CA ALA A 80 -0.22 -16.73 -2.88
C ALA A 80 -0.74 -16.72 -1.44
N PHE A 81 0.13 -16.95 -0.47
CA PHE A 81 -0.21 -16.90 0.95
C PHE A 81 -0.70 -15.51 1.38
N PHE A 82 0.06 -14.46 1.08
CA PHE A 82 -0.34 -13.08 1.40
C PHE A 82 -1.61 -12.65 0.66
N LYS A 83 -1.78 -13.07 -0.60
CA LYS A 83 -3.02 -12.81 -1.34
C LYS A 83 -4.24 -13.44 -0.67
N ASN A 84 -4.12 -14.66 -0.16
CA ASN A 84 -5.18 -15.31 0.58
C ASN A 84 -5.47 -14.59 1.90
N LEU A 85 -4.44 -14.11 2.59
CA LEU A 85 -4.56 -13.37 3.83
C LEU A 85 -5.26 -12.01 3.61
N ASP A 86 -4.88 -11.27 2.57
CA ASP A 86 -5.53 -10.03 2.15
C ASP A 86 -7.01 -10.25 1.79
N ASN A 87 -7.33 -11.35 1.09
CA ASN A 87 -8.71 -11.70 0.79
C ASN A 87 -9.51 -11.95 2.07
N LEU A 88 -8.92 -12.67 3.04
CA LEU A 88 -9.56 -12.96 4.32
C LEU A 88 -9.80 -11.67 5.12
N ILE A 89 -8.80 -10.79 5.22
CA ILE A 89 -8.93 -9.48 5.87
C ILE A 89 -10.01 -8.65 5.18
N THR A 90 -9.99 -8.59 3.86
CA THR A 90 -10.97 -7.84 3.07
C THR A 90 -12.40 -8.33 3.32
N LEU A 91 -12.60 -9.66 3.38
CA LEU A 91 -13.90 -10.25 3.72
C LEU A 91 -14.36 -9.87 5.14
N HIS A 92 -13.47 -9.92 6.13
CA HIS A 92 -13.78 -9.55 7.50
C HIS A 92 -14.08 -8.05 7.64
N GLN A 93 -13.30 -7.19 6.99
CA GLN A 93 -13.52 -5.74 6.98
C GLN A 93 -14.85 -5.38 6.30
N ARG A 94 -15.19 -6.02 5.17
CA ARG A 94 -16.49 -5.82 4.50
C ARG A 94 -17.66 -6.22 5.40
N LYS A 95 -17.54 -7.33 6.12
CA LYS A 95 -18.54 -7.75 7.11
C LYS A 95 -18.69 -6.73 8.24
N ALA A 96 -17.58 -6.22 8.78
CA ALA A 96 -17.61 -5.20 9.83
C ALA A 96 -18.23 -3.87 9.36
N ILE A 97 -17.96 -3.44 8.13
CA ILE A 97 -18.59 -2.26 7.51
C ILE A 97 -20.10 -2.49 7.33
N PHE A 98 -20.48 -3.68 6.87
CA PHE A 98 -21.89 -4.04 6.70
C PHE A 98 -22.65 -4.05 8.04
N ASP A 99 -22.08 -4.62 9.11
CA ASP A 99 -22.71 -4.63 10.43
C ASP A 99 -22.81 -3.22 11.04
N LYS A 100 -21.79 -2.36 10.84
CA LYS A 100 -21.86 -0.93 11.24
C LYS A 100 -22.96 -0.18 10.49
N SER A 101 -23.19 -0.46 9.21
CA SER A 101 -24.23 0.19 8.42
C SER A 101 -25.66 -0.14 8.88
N LYS A 102 -25.88 -1.31 9.50
CA LYS A 102 -27.16 -1.68 10.11
C LYS A 102 -27.44 -0.95 11.44
N GLY A 103 -26.40 -0.59 12.19
CA GLY A 103 -26.53 0.19 13.43
C GLY A 103 -27.09 1.60 13.22
N GLY A 104 -26.74 2.25 12.10
CA GLY A 104 -27.21 3.61 11.78
C GLY A 104 -28.69 3.72 11.37
N ILE A 105 -29.33 2.62 10.96
CA ILE A 105 -30.76 2.62 10.59
C ILE A 105 -31.67 2.58 11.85
N ASN A 106 -31.16 2.04 12.96
CA ASN A 106 -31.92 1.90 14.20
C ASN A 106 -31.99 3.19 15.04
N ASP A 107 -31.08 4.15 14.83
CA ASP A 107 -31.12 5.45 15.53
C ASP A 107 -32.08 6.45 14.86
N VAL A 108 -32.27 6.39 13.54
CA VAL A 108 -33.18 7.30 12.82
C VAL A 108 -34.66 7.01 13.12
N THR A 109 -35.01 5.76 13.46
CA THR A 109 -36.40 5.37 13.72
C THR A 109 -36.88 5.66 15.15
N LYS A 110 -35.98 5.97 16.09
CA LYS A 110 -36.35 6.38 17.47
C LYS A 110 -36.59 7.89 17.63
N SER A 111 -36.06 8.73 16.74
CA SER A 111 -36.18 10.20 16.88
C SER A 111 -37.49 10.81 16.31
N LYS A 112 -38.42 9.99 15.79
CA LYS A 112 -39.73 10.46 15.26
C LYS A 112 -40.94 10.11 16.14
N ARG A 113 -40.74 9.67 17.37
CA ARG A 113 -41.80 9.48 18.37
C ARG A 113 -41.44 10.24 19.65
N ASN A 114 -41.61 11.56 19.61
CA ASN A 114 -42.00 12.41 20.74
C ASN A 114 -42.41 13.77 20.19
#